data_AF-A0A2M7NCD0-F1
#
_entry.id   AF-A0A2M7NCD0-F1
#
_cell.length_a   1.000
_cell.length_b   1.000
_cell.length_c   1.000
_cell.angle_alpha   90.00
_cell.angle_beta   90.00
_cell.angle_gamma   90.00
#
_symmetry.space_group_name_H-M   'P 1'
#
loop_
_entity.id
_entity.type
_entity.pdbx_description
1 polymer ?
#
loop_
_entity_poly.entity_id
_entity_poly.type
_entity_poly.pdbx_seq_one_letter_code
_entity_poly.pdbx_strand_id
1 'polypeptide(L)'
;MNASQKLERNKIYLSALLHDIGKFYQRADECSVSKSKYLDADIKNLESIYCPEDRKVKGKRTHKHILWTAQFIKDFEPQLKGLLINEAGFSVDEIMRLSAIHHNPSGNEINELIIQKADHYSSGADRSKIDTAWQDANEEEKWDSFKKARMRSIFEGISLKHNENEVWTTSYKSRLALCEMQLNEKFFEHEMNEATPDYVKLWEKFVQEVKFVQTSSFKTFSETFLYLIEKYTSRIPGSTQHLPDVSLYDHSKTTAAFAICLYDYIKENNNKLPKADKKPFLLIGGDLSGIQKFIYGIIARGAAKNLKGRSFYLQLLVDNIVNLLIKELDLFDANIVYSSGGGFYILAPNTSEIKEKLELFEKNISNKLFEF
;
A
#
# COMPACT_ATOMS: atom_id res chain seq x y z
N MET A 1 -19.06 16.20 1.02
CA MET A 1 -19.33 14.83 1.55
C MET A 1 -20.06 14.92 2.88
N ASN A 2 -21.12 14.13 3.11
CA ASN A 2 -21.80 14.08 4.42
C ASN A 2 -21.09 13.11 5.40
N ALA A 3 -21.47 13.12 6.69
CA ALA A 3 -20.81 12.32 7.72
C ALA A 3 -20.87 10.80 7.45
N SER A 4 -21.98 10.29 6.92
CA SER A 4 -22.15 8.87 6.59
C SER A 4 -21.23 8.44 5.45
N GLN A 5 -21.14 9.25 4.39
CA GLN A 5 -20.21 9.02 3.28
C GLN A 5 -18.75 9.06 3.74
N LYS A 6 -18.40 10.00 4.63
CA LYS A 6 -17.05 10.10 5.17
C LYS A 6 -16.68 8.85 5.98
N LEU A 7 -17.59 8.36 6.81
CA LEU A 7 -17.42 7.13 7.56
C LEU A 7 -17.24 5.91 6.65
N GLU A 8 -18.08 5.78 5.62
CA GLU A 8 -17.96 4.70 4.62
C GLU A 8 -16.62 4.76 3.88
N ARG A 9 -16.20 5.96 3.47
CA ARG A 9 -14.90 6.21 2.82
C ARG A 9 -13.72 5.82 3.72
N ASN A 10 -13.78 6.18 5.00
CA ASN A 10 -12.79 5.78 6.01
C ASN A 10 -12.72 4.25 6.15
N LYS A 11 -13.86 3.57 6.20
CA LYS A 11 -13.92 2.10 6.28
C LYS A 11 -13.25 1.43 5.08
N ILE A 12 -13.52 1.94 3.88
CA ILE A 12 -12.90 1.43 2.64
C ILE A 12 -11.40 1.67 2.66
N TYR A 13 -10.94 2.86 3.07
CA TYR A 13 -9.52 3.17 3.18
C TYR A 13 -8.79 2.18 4.08
N LEU A 14 -9.27 2.03 5.31
CA LEU A 14 -8.60 1.17 6.28
C LEU A 14 -8.65 -0.30 5.85
N SER A 15 -9.79 -0.74 5.31
CA SER A 15 -9.94 -2.13 4.87
C SER A 15 -9.03 -2.46 3.68
N ALA A 16 -8.90 -1.54 2.73
CA ALA A 16 -7.99 -1.67 1.60
C ALA A 16 -6.53 -1.63 2.03
N LEU A 17 -6.17 -0.81 3.04
CA LEU A 17 -4.82 -0.80 3.61
C LEU A 17 -4.46 -2.13 4.29
N LEU A 18 -5.44 -2.73 4.97
CA LEU A 18 -5.28 -3.96 5.77
C LEU A 18 -5.50 -5.26 5.00
N HIS A 19 -6.05 -5.23 3.79
CA HIS A 19 -6.56 -6.42 3.09
C HIS A 19 -5.57 -7.60 3.06
N ASP A 20 -4.29 -7.30 2.86
CA ASP A 20 -3.20 -8.27 2.72
C ASP A 20 -2.26 -8.37 3.92
N ILE A 21 -2.55 -7.73 5.06
CA ILE A 21 -1.71 -7.82 6.27
C ILE A 21 -1.55 -9.28 6.75
N GLY A 22 -2.56 -10.12 6.47
CA GLY A 22 -2.52 -11.55 6.71
C GLY A 22 -1.40 -12.28 5.98
N LYS A 23 -0.86 -11.75 4.88
CA LYS A 23 0.32 -12.34 4.22
C LYS A 23 1.57 -12.24 5.09
N PHE A 24 1.69 -11.22 5.93
CA PHE A 24 2.77 -11.11 6.91
C PHE A 24 2.53 -12.08 8.07
N TYR A 25 1.34 -12.02 8.67
CA TYR A 25 0.99 -12.87 9.81
C TYR A 25 1.02 -14.37 9.48
N GLN A 26 0.49 -14.78 8.32
CA GLN A 26 0.55 -16.16 7.84
C GLN A 26 1.98 -16.68 7.68
N ARG A 27 2.92 -15.81 7.28
CA ARG A 27 4.34 -16.21 7.17
C ARG A 27 4.99 -16.39 8.53
N ALA A 28 4.53 -15.67 9.55
CA ALA A 28 4.94 -15.84 10.95
C ALA A 28 4.28 -17.05 11.63
N ASP A 29 3.15 -17.53 11.15
CA ASP A 29 2.51 -18.74 11.66
C ASP A 29 3.12 -19.99 11.02
N GLU A 30 3.91 -20.76 11.77
CA GLU A 30 4.60 -21.96 11.29
C GLU A 30 3.67 -23.08 10.81
N CYS A 31 2.40 -23.09 11.21
CA CYS A 31 1.45 -24.18 10.97
C CYS A 31 0.49 -23.95 9.79
N SER A 32 -0.25 -25.00 9.42
CA SER A 32 -1.43 -24.89 8.55
C SER A 32 -2.61 -24.27 9.28
N VAL A 33 -3.64 -23.80 8.55
CA VAL A 33 -4.87 -23.23 9.14
C VAL A 33 -5.44 -24.11 10.26
N SER A 34 -5.61 -25.42 10.01
CA SER A 34 -6.16 -26.36 11.00
C SER A 34 -5.32 -26.49 12.28
N LYS A 35 -4.00 -26.38 12.16
CA LYS A 35 -3.03 -26.57 13.26
C LYS A 35 -2.55 -25.25 13.87
N SER A 36 -2.94 -24.12 13.30
CA SER A 36 -2.59 -22.79 13.80
C SER A 36 -3.07 -22.63 15.24
N LYS A 37 -2.18 -22.15 16.10
CA LYS A 37 -2.50 -21.73 17.47
C LYS A 37 -2.87 -20.25 17.54
N TYR A 38 -2.65 -19.51 16.46
CA TYR A 38 -2.90 -18.07 16.36
C TYR A 38 -4.30 -17.79 15.82
N LEU A 39 -4.83 -18.67 14.95
CA LEU A 39 -6.20 -18.56 14.45
C LEU A 39 -7.19 -19.13 15.45
N ASP A 40 -8.17 -18.31 15.84
CA ASP A 40 -9.31 -18.74 16.65
C ASP A 40 -10.25 -19.65 15.85
N ALA A 41 -11.07 -20.43 16.57
CA ALA A 41 -11.96 -21.41 15.95
C ALA A 41 -13.01 -20.77 15.03
N ASP A 42 -13.55 -19.61 15.41
CA ASP A 42 -14.49 -18.83 14.58
C ASP A 42 -13.82 -18.29 13.31
N ILE A 43 -12.59 -17.80 13.40
CA ILE A 43 -11.83 -17.34 12.23
C ILE A 43 -11.53 -18.51 11.27
N LYS A 44 -11.19 -19.69 11.79
CA LYS A 44 -11.01 -20.90 10.95
C LYS A 44 -12.28 -21.26 10.18
N ASN A 45 -13.47 -21.05 10.76
CA ASN A 45 -14.74 -21.34 10.10
C ASN A 45 -15.04 -20.41 8.92
N LEU A 46 -14.46 -19.20 8.89
CA LEU A 46 -14.59 -18.25 7.78
C LEU A 46 -13.94 -18.75 6.49
N GLU A 47 -13.10 -19.78 6.55
CA GLU A 47 -12.47 -20.39 5.37
C GLU A 47 -13.49 -20.77 4.29
N SER A 48 -14.64 -21.32 4.69
CA SER A 48 -15.67 -21.75 3.75
C SER A 48 -16.38 -20.60 3.04
N ILE A 49 -16.32 -19.39 3.61
CA ILE A 49 -17.03 -18.19 3.17
C ILE A 49 -16.08 -17.26 2.40
N TYR A 50 -14.92 -16.94 2.97
CA TYR A 50 -14.02 -15.94 2.41
C TYR A 50 -13.01 -16.52 1.43
N CYS A 51 -12.57 -17.77 1.60
CA CYS A 51 -11.55 -18.34 0.71
C CYS A 51 -12.23 -18.88 -0.57
N PRO A 52 -11.81 -18.41 -1.77
CA PRO A 52 -12.32 -18.96 -3.01
C PRO A 52 -11.87 -20.41 -3.20
N GLU A 53 -12.68 -21.17 -3.91
CA GLU A 53 -12.36 -22.54 -4.32
C GLU A 53 -11.36 -22.54 -5.49
N ASP A 54 -10.41 -23.46 -5.45
CA ASP A 54 -9.42 -23.68 -6.50
C ASP A 54 -10.15 -24.07 -7.79
N ARG A 55 -9.82 -23.39 -8.89
CA ARG A 55 -10.47 -23.62 -10.20
C ARG A 55 -10.17 -25.01 -10.78
N LYS A 56 -9.08 -25.65 -10.37
CA LYS A 56 -8.62 -26.95 -10.87
C LYS A 56 -8.99 -28.09 -9.91
N VAL A 57 -9.04 -27.81 -8.60
CA VAL A 57 -9.25 -28.84 -7.57
C VAL A 57 -10.48 -28.54 -6.73
N LYS A 58 -11.57 -29.26 -6.99
CA LYS A 58 -12.83 -29.13 -6.24
C LYS A 58 -12.62 -29.39 -4.74
N GLY A 59 -13.20 -28.53 -3.90
CA GLY A 59 -13.12 -28.56 -2.45
C GLY A 59 -11.84 -27.96 -1.86
N LYS A 60 -10.79 -27.72 -2.66
CA LYS A 60 -9.56 -27.06 -2.19
C LYS A 60 -9.80 -25.56 -2.12
N ARG A 61 -9.58 -24.96 -0.95
CA ARG A 61 -9.66 -23.50 -0.75
C ARG A 61 -8.29 -22.86 -0.93
N THR A 62 -8.26 -21.66 -1.50
CA THR A 62 -7.03 -20.89 -1.81
C THR A 62 -7.01 -19.56 -1.07
N HIS A 63 -5.95 -18.75 -1.22
CA HIS A 63 -5.86 -17.40 -0.64
C HIS A 63 -6.07 -17.34 0.89
N LYS A 64 -5.52 -18.31 1.64
CA LYS A 64 -5.80 -18.45 3.07
C LYS A 64 -5.30 -17.27 3.93
N HIS A 65 -4.37 -16.45 3.44
CA HIS A 65 -3.86 -15.27 4.16
C HIS A 65 -4.99 -14.39 4.70
N ILE A 66 -6.15 -14.36 4.03
CA ILE A 66 -7.33 -13.60 4.46
C ILE A 66 -7.83 -13.99 5.86
N LEU A 67 -7.61 -15.25 6.29
CA LEU A 67 -7.96 -15.70 7.64
C LEU A 67 -7.07 -15.04 8.69
N TRP A 68 -5.78 -14.87 8.37
CA TRP A 68 -4.86 -14.14 9.22
C TRP A 68 -5.10 -12.62 9.14
N THR A 69 -5.59 -12.08 8.02
CA THR A 69 -6.10 -10.70 7.97
C THR A 69 -7.26 -10.53 8.94
N ALA A 70 -8.23 -11.45 8.93
CA ALA A 70 -9.37 -11.42 9.84
C ALA A 70 -8.93 -11.57 11.31
N GLN A 71 -8.02 -12.50 11.62
CA GLN A 71 -7.47 -12.67 12.96
C GLN A 71 -6.73 -11.41 13.43
N PHE A 72 -5.91 -10.78 12.58
CA PHE A 72 -5.23 -9.53 12.93
C PHE A 72 -6.21 -8.43 13.32
N ILE A 73 -7.30 -8.27 12.57
CA ILE A 73 -8.33 -7.26 12.87
C ILE A 73 -9.05 -7.58 14.18
N LYS A 74 -9.30 -8.87 14.47
CA LYS A 74 -9.85 -9.32 15.75
C LYS A 74 -8.91 -9.03 16.92
N ASP A 75 -7.62 -9.38 16.79
CA ASP A 75 -6.60 -9.15 17.81
C ASP A 75 -6.37 -7.65 18.07
N PHE A 76 -6.55 -6.83 17.02
CA PHE A 76 -6.36 -5.37 17.05
C PHE A 76 -7.66 -4.59 17.34
N GLU A 77 -8.76 -5.28 17.60
CA GLU A 77 -10.04 -4.67 17.96
C GLU A 77 -9.93 -3.66 19.12
N PRO A 78 -9.16 -3.89 20.21
CA PRO A 78 -9.05 -2.93 21.31
C PRO A 78 -8.49 -1.56 20.88
N GLN A 79 -7.55 -1.54 19.93
CA GLN A 79 -6.96 -0.30 19.42
C GLN A 79 -7.87 0.36 18.39
N LEU A 80 -8.57 -0.43 17.58
CA LEU A 80 -9.62 0.08 16.69
C LEU A 80 -10.79 0.67 17.48
N LYS A 81 -11.15 0.12 18.65
CA LYS A 81 -12.17 0.66 19.57
C LYS A 81 -11.92 2.10 19.99
N GLY A 82 -10.67 2.51 20.13
CA GLY A 82 -10.30 3.91 20.38
C GLY A 82 -10.80 4.88 19.29
N LEU A 83 -10.89 4.42 18.04
CA LEU A 83 -11.50 5.16 16.93
C LEU A 83 -13.04 5.13 16.99
N LEU A 84 -13.63 4.00 17.37
CA LEU A 84 -15.09 3.80 17.42
C LEU A 84 -15.80 4.74 18.40
N ILE A 85 -15.13 5.12 19.49
CA ILE A 85 -15.69 6.05 20.48
C ILE A 85 -15.88 7.45 19.86
N ASN A 86 -15.03 7.82 18.90
CA ASN A 86 -15.03 9.15 18.28
C ASN A 86 -15.80 9.20 16.93
N GLU A 87 -16.02 8.06 16.28
CA GLU A 87 -16.76 7.95 15.01
C GLU A 87 -17.95 6.98 15.13
N ALA A 88 -19.12 7.51 15.52
CA ALA A 88 -20.35 6.73 15.66
C ALA A 88 -20.68 5.95 14.36
N GLY A 89 -20.86 4.62 14.48
CA GLY A 89 -21.20 3.73 13.36
C GLY A 89 -20.03 3.00 12.69
N PHE A 90 -18.81 3.16 13.21
CA PHE A 90 -17.67 2.34 12.80
C PHE A 90 -17.83 0.92 13.38
N SER A 91 -17.64 -0.13 12.57
CA SER A 91 -17.85 -1.53 12.97
C SER A 91 -16.62 -2.36 12.61
N VAL A 92 -16.04 -3.03 13.60
CA VAL A 92 -14.85 -3.88 13.41
C VAL A 92 -15.19 -5.10 12.56
N ASP A 93 -16.39 -5.67 12.70
CA ASP A 93 -16.86 -6.77 11.86
C ASP A 93 -16.96 -6.38 10.38
N GLU A 94 -17.36 -5.14 10.10
CA GLU A 94 -17.44 -4.63 8.73
C GLU A 94 -16.06 -4.43 8.13
N ILE A 95 -15.11 -3.86 8.89
CA ILE A 95 -13.70 -3.75 8.45
C ILE A 95 -13.09 -5.13 8.23
N MET A 96 -13.34 -6.08 9.15
CA MET A 96 -12.88 -7.45 9.02
C MET A 96 -13.37 -8.08 7.72
N ARG A 97 -14.68 -7.99 7.46
CA ARG A 97 -15.29 -8.51 6.24
C ARG A 97 -14.71 -7.84 4.99
N LEU A 98 -14.71 -6.51 4.93
CA LEU A 98 -14.20 -5.76 3.77
C LEU A 98 -12.73 -6.07 3.48
N SER A 99 -11.91 -6.20 4.52
CA SER A 99 -10.49 -6.53 4.38
C SER A 99 -10.27 -7.97 3.92
N ALA A 100 -11.03 -8.94 4.45
CA ALA A 100 -10.78 -10.36 4.22
C ALA A 100 -11.49 -10.94 2.98
N ILE A 101 -12.60 -10.35 2.52
CA ILE A 101 -13.44 -10.94 1.46
C ILE A 101 -13.00 -10.59 0.02
N HIS A 102 -11.95 -9.78 -0.16
CA HIS A 102 -11.56 -9.21 -1.46
C HIS A 102 -11.24 -10.25 -2.57
N HIS A 103 -10.85 -11.48 -2.21
CA HIS A 103 -10.67 -12.60 -3.16
C HIS A 103 -11.98 -13.31 -3.55
N ASN A 104 -13.05 -13.17 -2.77
CA ASN A 104 -14.34 -13.83 -2.96
C ASN A 104 -15.54 -12.95 -2.52
N PRO A 105 -15.70 -11.73 -3.09
CA PRO A 105 -16.77 -10.82 -2.71
C PRO A 105 -18.14 -11.45 -2.98
N SER A 106 -19.16 -11.03 -2.24
CA SER A 106 -20.53 -11.52 -2.38
C SER A 106 -21.17 -11.21 -3.74
N GLY A 107 -20.58 -10.27 -4.49
CA GLY A 107 -20.98 -9.88 -5.85
C GLY A 107 -22.06 -8.80 -5.90
N ASN A 108 -22.76 -8.53 -4.79
CA ASN A 108 -23.80 -7.51 -4.68
C ASN A 108 -23.41 -6.30 -3.82
N GLU A 109 -22.36 -6.42 -2.99
CA GLU A 109 -21.88 -5.33 -2.13
C GLU A 109 -20.81 -4.48 -2.83
N ILE A 110 -21.12 -3.22 -3.10
CA ILE A 110 -20.26 -2.32 -3.89
C ILE A 110 -18.88 -2.10 -3.23
N ASN A 111 -18.83 -2.00 -1.90
CA ASN A 111 -17.60 -1.72 -1.16
C ASN A 111 -16.62 -2.90 -1.19
N GLU A 112 -17.12 -4.14 -1.17
CA GLU A 112 -16.29 -5.33 -1.37
C GLU A 112 -15.68 -5.35 -2.78
N LEU A 113 -16.50 -5.01 -3.79
CA LEU A 113 -16.06 -4.96 -5.18
C LEU A 113 -15.08 -3.81 -5.45
N ILE A 114 -15.18 -2.69 -4.72
CA ILE A 114 -14.21 -1.58 -4.78
C ILE A 114 -12.84 -2.08 -4.34
N ILE A 115 -12.74 -2.75 -3.19
CA ILE A 115 -11.47 -3.24 -2.64
C ILE A 115 -10.88 -4.31 -3.55
N GLN A 116 -11.69 -5.28 -4.01
CA GLN A 116 -11.24 -6.27 -4.98
C GLN A 116 -10.68 -5.62 -6.25
N LYS A 117 -11.40 -4.63 -6.80
CA LYS A 117 -10.97 -3.96 -8.02
C LYS A 117 -9.70 -3.13 -7.80
N ALA A 118 -9.54 -2.53 -6.63
CA ALA A 118 -8.34 -1.80 -6.24
C ALA A 118 -7.12 -2.73 -6.12
N ASP A 119 -7.27 -3.89 -5.48
CA ASP A 119 -6.23 -4.94 -5.42
C ASP A 119 -5.81 -5.39 -6.83
N HIS A 120 -6.78 -5.56 -7.73
CA HIS A 120 -6.52 -5.89 -9.12
C HIS A 120 -5.77 -4.79 -9.90
N TYR A 121 -6.05 -3.50 -9.63
CA TYR A 121 -5.28 -2.41 -10.23
C TYR A 121 -3.86 -2.34 -9.67
N SER A 122 -3.70 -2.60 -8.37
CA SER A 122 -2.41 -2.64 -7.70
C SER A 122 -1.51 -3.77 -8.23
N SER A 123 -2.09 -4.95 -8.50
CA SER A 123 -1.39 -6.14 -9.03
C SER A 123 -1.42 -6.26 -10.56
N GLY A 124 -1.87 -5.22 -11.28
CA GLY A 124 -2.15 -5.30 -12.72
C GLY A 124 -0.91 -5.57 -13.60
N ALA A 125 0.26 -5.08 -13.21
CA ALA A 125 1.52 -5.35 -13.89
C ALA A 125 1.92 -6.84 -13.78
N ASP A 126 1.74 -7.42 -12.60
CA ASP A 126 2.09 -8.81 -12.26
C ASP A 126 1.21 -9.84 -12.99
N ARG A 127 -0.03 -9.47 -13.32
CA ARG A 127 -1.01 -10.34 -14.00
C ARG A 127 -0.93 -10.30 -15.53
N SER A 128 0.02 -9.55 -16.10
CA SER A 128 0.21 -9.53 -17.56
C SER A 128 0.62 -10.92 -18.05
N LYS A 129 0.07 -11.35 -19.19
CA LYS A 129 0.14 -12.75 -19.70
C LYS A 129 1.54 -13.24 -20.09
N ILE A 130 2.57 -12.43 -19.85
CA ILE A 130 3.96 -12.75 -20.08
C ILE A 130 4.55 -13.05 -18.72
N ASP A 131 4.46 -14.31 -18.29
CA ASP A 131 5.56 -15.01 -17.63
C ASP A 131 5.06 -16.32 -17.01
N THR A 132 5.17 -17.37 -17.81
CA THR A 132 5.42 -18.73 -17.32
C THR A 132 6.82 -18.88 -16.68
N ALA A 133 7.52 -17.78 -16.38
CA ALA A 133 8.95 -17.75 -16.07
C ALA A 133 9.29 -17.72 -14.57
N TRP A 134 8.36 -17.35 -13.68
CA TRP A 134 8.64 -17.22 -12.24
C TRP A 134 7.99 -18.35 -11.44
N GLN A 135 8.47 -19.58 -11.66
CA GLN A 135 8.08 -20.79 -10.91
C GLN A 135 8.95 -21.03 -9.66
N ASP A 136 9.45 -19.98 -9.00
CA ASP A 136 10.15 -20.15 -7.70
C ASP A 136 9.16 -20.54 -6.57
N ALA A 137 7.85 -20.35 -6.78
CA ALA A 137 6.80 -20.85 -5.92
C ALA A 137 5.92 -21.86 -6.66
N ASN A 138 6.48 -23.01 -7.03
CA ASN A 138 5.64 -24.19 -7.24
C ASN A 138 4.93 -24.47 -5.90
N GLU A 139 3.68 -23.99 -5.77
CA GLU A 139 2.70 -24.49 -4.80
C GLU A 139 2.47 -26.01 -4.93
N GLU A 140 3.04 -26.65 -5.97
CA GLU A 140 2.87 -28.06 -6.30
C GLU A 140 3.62 -29.03 -5.37
N GLU A 141 4.67 -28.62 -4.64
CA GLU A 141 5.39 -29.56 -3.75
C GLU A 141 5.14 -29.37 -2.24
N LYS A 142 5.05 -28.12 -1.72
CA LYS A 142 4.79 -27.85 -0.28
C LYS A 142 4.03 -26.54 -0.04
N TRP A 143 3.02 -26.60 0.82
CA TRP A 143 2.18 -25.46 1.24
C TRP A 143 2.95 -24.24 1.75
N ASP A 144 4.13 -24.43 2.35
CA ASP A 144 4.92 -23.41 3.05
C ASP A 144 5.99 -22.70 2.19
N SER A 145 6.07 -23.00 0.89
CA SER A 145 7.08 -22.43 -0.02
C SER A 145 7.08 -20.90 -0.05
N PHE A 146 5.91 -20.26 0.05
CA PHE A 146 5.75 -18.80 0.10
C PHE A 146 6.46 -18.13 1.28
N LYS A 147 6.82 -18.88 2.33
CA LYS A 147 7.56 -18.37 3.50
C LYS A 147 9.06 -18.21 3.22
N LYS A 148 9.58 -18.91 2.22
CA LYS A 148 10.99 -18.82 1.80
C LYS A 148 11.23 -17.70 0.78
N ALA A 149 10.17 -17.25 0.12
CA ALA A 149 10.25 -16.19 -0.89
C ALA A 149 10.71 -14.86 -0.25
N ARG A 150 11.69 -14.22 -0.88
CA ARG A 150 12.25 -12.94 -0.47
C ARG A 150 12.03 -11.91 -1.57
N MET A 151 11.96 -10.65 -1.16
CA MET A 151 11.84 -9.55 -2.11
C MET A 151 13.11 -9.45 -2.96
N ARG A 152 12.96 -9.29 -4.27
CA ARG A 152 14.05 -9.08 -5.23
C ARG A 152 14.29 -7.58 -5.41
N SER A 153 15.51 -7.21 -5.79
CA SER A 153 15.81 -5.82 -6.10
C SER A 153 15.24 -5.43 -7.47
N ILE A 154 14.45 -4.36 -7.51
CA ILE A 154 13.95 -3.76 -8.76
C ILE A 154 15.09 -3.33 -9.71
N PHE A 155 16.28 -3.03 -9.17
CA PHE A 155 17.42 -2.58 -9.97
C PHE A 155 17.99 -3.67 -10.87
N GLU A 156 17.78 -4.95 -10.56
CA GLU A 156 18.20 -6.06 -11.45
C GLU A 156 17.33 -6.16 -12.70
N GLY A 157 16.11 -5.63 -12.67
CA GLY A 157 15.21 -5.56 -13.81
C GLY A 157 15.55 -4.46 -14.82
N ILE A 158 16.47 -3.55 -14.46
CA ILE A 158 16.81 -2.38 -15.29
C ILE A 158 18.06 -2.69 -16.12
N SER A 159 17.93 -2.72 -17.44
CA SER A 159 19.06 -2.76 -18.36
C SER A 159 19.59 -1.35 -18.63
N LEU A 160 20.90 -1.14 -18.46
CA LEU A 160 21.59 0.06 -18.94
C LEU A 160 22.08 -0.07 -20.40
N LYS A 161 21.92 -1.26 -21.00
CA LYS A 161 22.26 -1.50 -22.40
C LYS A 161 21.06 -1.15 -23.28
N HIS A 162 21.18 -0.12 -24.10
CA HIS A 162 20.21 0.22 -25.15
C HIS A 162 20.40 -0.70 -26.37
N ASN A 163 20.07 -1.98 -26.22
CA ASN A 163 19.95 -2.90 -27.36
C ASN A 163 18.47 -3.05 -27.69
N GLU A 164 17.97 -2.26 -28.65
CA GLU A 164 16.55 -2.28 -29.07
C GLU A 164 16.09 -3.66 -29.59
N ASN A 165 17.03 -4.54 -29.93
CA ASN A 165 16.77 -5.86 -30.51
C ASN A 165 16.96 -7.03 -29.54
N GLU A 166 17.36 -6.80 -28.29
CA GLU A 166 17.55 -7.87 -27.29
C GLU A 166 16.59 -7.72 -26.12
N VAL A 167 15.85 -8.78 -25.81
CA VAL A 167 15.09 -8.85 -24.55
C VAL A 167 16.08 -8.93 -23.40
N TRP A 168 16.07 -7.93 -22.51
CA TRP A 168 16.87 -7.97 -21.28
C TRP A 168 16.48 -9.19 -20.45
N THR A 169 17.48 -9.99 -20.08
CA THR A 169 17.30 -11.15 -19.22
C THR A 169 18.20 -11.01 -18.01
N THR A 170 17.64 -11.22 -16.83
CA THR A 170 18.36 -11.16 -15.55
C THR A 170 17.95 -12.35 -14.69
N SER A 171 18.89 -12.87 -13.92
CA SER A 171 18.66 -14.00 -13.01
C SER A 171 18.20 -13.57 -11.61
N TYR A 172 17.99 -12.26 -11.39
CA TYR A 172 17.56 -11.66 -10.11
C TYR A 172 18.23 -12.30 -8.87
N LYS A 173 19.56 -12.26 -8.79
CA LYS A 173 20.31 -12.94 -7.71
C LYS A 173 20.24 -12.18 -6.39
N SER A 174 19.88 -10.91 -6.42
CA SER A 174 19.92 -10.00 -5.30
C SER A 174 18.61 -10.05 -4.51
N ARG A 175 18.63 -10.76 -3.38
CA ARG A 175 17.49 -10.86 -2.45
C ARG A 175 17.69 -9.88 -1.31
N LEU A 176 16.63 -9.17 -0.94
CA LEU A 176 16.68 -8.24 0.18
C LEU A 176 16.59 -8.99 1.52
N ALA A 177 17.40 -8.58 2.49
CA ALA A 177 17.34 -9.12 3.85
C ALA A 177 16.00 -8.77 4.51
N LEU A 178 15.36 -9.73 5.18
CA LEU A 178 14.13 -9.49 5.91
C LEU A 178 14.45 -8.77 7.23
N CYS A 179 14.09 -7.49 7.33
CA CYS A 179 14.23 -6.70 8.54
C CYS A 179 13.27 -5.52 8.51
N GLU A 180 13.00 -4.91 9.67
CA GLU A 180 12.35 -3.60 9.70
C GLU A 180 13.25 -2.53 9.06
N MET A 181 12.64 -1.42 8.63
CA MET A 181 13.35 -0.26 8.11
C MET A 181 14.27 0.34 9.16
N GLN A 182 15.54 0.51 8.77
CA GLN A 182 16.59 1.06 9.64
C GLN A 182 17.51 1.98 8.83
N LEU A 183 17.97 3.06 9.46
CA LEU A 183 18.90 4.02 8.86
C LEU A 183 20.36 3.60 9.13
N ASN A 184 20.73 2.39 8.69
CA ASN A 184 22.09 1.88 8.80
C ASN A 184 22.43 0.94 7.61
N GLU A 185 23.71 0.60 7.47
CA GLU A 185 24.21 -0.21 6.35
C GLU A 185 23.56 -1.60 6.27
N LYS A 186 23.17 -2.20 7.40
CA LYS A 186 22.52 -3.51 7.43
C LYS A 186 21.20 -3.53 6.69
N PHE A 187 20.51 -2.39 6.65
CA PHE A 187 19.34 -2.29 5.80
C PHE A 187 19.77 -2.52 4.35
N PHE A 188 20.78 -1.87 3.81
CA PHE A 188 21.17 -2.02 2.40
C PHE A 188 21.87 -3.35 2.04
N GLU A 189 22.03 -4.28 2.99
CA GLU A 189 22.60 -5.58 2.72
C GLU A 189 21.66 -6.48 1.90
N HIS A 190 22.27 -7.22 0.97
CA HIS A 190 21.62 -8.24 0.16
C HIS A 190 22.02 -9.63 0.64
N GLU A 191 21.06 -10.55 0.72
CA GLU A 191 21.31 -11.93 1.10
C GLU A 191 21.41 -12.83 -0.14
N MET A 192 22.42 -13.68 -0.15
CA MET A 192 22.60 -14.72 -1.18
C MET A 192 22.26 -16.13 -0.68
N ASN A 193 21.97 -16.29 0.62
CA ASN A 193 21.68 -17.58 1.21
C ASN A 193 20.21 -18.00 0.98
N GLU A 194 19.92 -19.29 1.20
CA GLU A 194 18.57 -19.85 1.10
C GLU A 194 17.88 -20.01 2.47
N ALA A 195 18.39 -19.33 3.50
CA ALA A 195 17.81 -19.44 4.84
C ALA A 195 16.39 -18.86 4.83
N THR A 196 15.46 -19.59 5.45
CA THR A 196 14.09 -19.12 5.65
C THR A 196 14.13 -17.81 6.45
N PRO A 197 13.51 -16.74 5.94
CA PRO A 197 13.40 -15.48 6.68
C PRO A 197 12.67 -15.67 8.02
N ASP A 198 13.15 -14.99 9.06
CA ASP A 198 12.55 -15.03 10.40
C ASP A 198 11.34 -14.05 10.50
N TYR A 199 10.22 -14.48 9.92
CA TYR A 199 8.96 -13.73 9.99
C TYR A 199 8.37 -13.68 11.41
N VAL A 200 8.65 -14.68 12.25
CA VAL A 200 8.15 -14.76 13.64
C VAL A 200 8.65 -13.55 14.42
N LYS A 201 9.97 -13.35 14.44
CA LYS A 201 10.59 -12.25 15.17
C LYS A 201 10.18 -10.88 14.64
N LEU A 202 10.05 -10.74 13.31
CA LEU A 202 9.61 -9.48 12.71
C LEU A 202 8.14 -9.18 13.08
N TRP A 203 7.27 -10.20 13.06
CA TRP A 203 5.86 -10.08 13.43
C TRP A 203 5.69 -9.71 14.90
N GLU A 204 6.46 -10.34 15.80
CA GLU A 204 6.45 -10.00 17.22
C GLU A 204 6.75 -8.52 17.45
N LYS A 205 7.82 -7.99 16.82
CA LYS A 205 8.16 -6.56 16.90
C LYS A 205 7.04 -5.67 16.35
N PHE A 206 6.49 -6.02 15.19
CA PHE A 206 5.38 -5.29 14.58
C PHE A 206 4.18 -5.21 15.53
N VAL A 207 3.73 -6.34 16.08
CA VAL A 207 2.59 -6.40 17.01
C VAL A 207 2.85 -5.59 18.30
N GLN A 208 4.09 -5.52 18.80
CA GLN A 208 4.39 -4.65 19.93
C GLN A 208 4.26 -3.16 19.57
N GLU A 209 4.68 -2.75 18.38
CA GLU A 209 4.55 -1.35 17.94
C GLU A 209 3.11 -0.96 17.59
N VAL A 210 2.36 -1.88 16.99
CA VAL A 210 0.94 -1.73 16.65
C VAL A 210 0.12 -1.32 17.88
N LYS A 211 0.44 -1.84 19.08
CA LYS A 211 -0.25 -1.48 20.34
C LYS A 211 -0.12 -0.01 20.74
N PHE A 212 0.91 0.68 20.26
CA PHE A 212 1.14 2.11 20.51
C PHE A 212 0.47 3.02 19.48
N VAL A 213 -0.17 2.47 18.45
CA VAL A 213 -0.96 3.25 17.49
C VAL A 213 -2.30 3.62 18.14
N GLN A 214 -2.27 4.65 18.98
CA GLN A 214 -3.45 5.24 19.61
C GLN A 214 -3.51 6.71 19.24
N THR A 215 -4.57 7.13 18.56
CA THR A 215 -4.68 8.50 18.06
C THR A 215 -6.09 9.03 18.19
N SER A 216 -6.22 10.35 18.28
CA SER A 216 -7.49 11.06 18.51
C SER A 216 -8.40 11.15 17.28
N SER A 217 -7.90 10.86 16.07
CA SER A 217 -8.68 10.92 14.82
C SER A 217 -8.36 9.75 13.89
N PHE A 218 -9.31 9.40 13.02
CA PHE A 218 -9.11 8.36 12.01
C PHE A 218 -7.94 8.68 11.07
N LYS A 219 -7.82 9.92 10.59
CA LYS A 219 -6.75 10.30 9.65
C LYS A 219 -5.36 10.11 10.27
N THR A 220 -5.16 10.56 11.50
CA THR A 220 -3.90 10.37 12.21
C THR A 220 -3.60 8.89 12.45
N PHE A 221 -4.62 8.10 12.82
CA PHE A 221 -4.47 6.66 13.00
C PHE A 221 -4.01 5.99 11.71
N SER A 222 -4.74 6.26 10.63
CA SER A 222 -4.59 5.57 9.36
C SER A 222 -3.24 5.92 8.70
N GLU A 223 -2.79 7.17 8.84
CA GLU A 223 -1.45 7.63 8.42
C GLU A 223 -0.34 7.02 9.29
N THR A 224 -0.50 7.03 10.62
CA THR A 224 0.48 6.39 11.52
C THR A 224 0.62 4.90 11.20
N PHE A 225 -0.50 4.23 10.95
CA PHE A 225 -0.53 2.84 10.58
C PHE A 225 0.11 2.60 9.21
N LEU A 226 -0.13 3.47 8.22
CA LEU A 226 0.54 3.42 6.91
C LEU A 226 2.08 3.45 7.06
N TYR A 227 2.63 4.36 7.85
CA TYR A 227 4.08 4.41 8.08
C TYR A 227 4.60 3.26 8.94
N LEU A 228 3.76 2.70 9.83
CA LEU A 228 4.12 1.51 10.59
C LEU A 228 4.23 0.28 9.67
N ILE A 229 3.30 0.10 8.73
CA ILE A 229 3.43 -0.99 7.74
C ILE A 229 4.61 -0.72 6.80
N GLU A 230 4.91 0.52 6.41
CA GLU A 230 6.12 0.84 5.64
C GLU A 230 7.39 0.34 6.33
N LYS A 231 7.49 0.62 7.64
CA LYS A 231 8.62 0.19 8.46
C LYS A 231 8.78 -1.32 8.48
N TYR A 232 7.69 -2.10 8.50
CA TYR A 232 7.77 -3.54 8.72
C TYR A 232 7.56 -4.40 7.46
N THR A 233 6.96 -3.86 6.40
CA THR A 233 6.52 -4.64 5.24
C THR A 233 7.12 -4.16 3.90
N SER A 234 7.95 -3.11 3.91
CA SER A 234 8.71 -2.64 2.73
C SER A 234 9.69 -3.65 2.15
N ARG A 235 9.98 -4.76 2.85
CA ARG A 235 10.84 -5.87 2.38
C ARG A 235 10.16 -7.22 2.33
N ILE A 236 8.86 -7.23 2.56
CA ILE A 236 8.05 -8.43 2.44
C ILE A 236 7.46 -8.42 1.02
N PRO A 237 7.63 -9.46 0.20
CA PRO A 237 7.04 -9.46 -1.12
C PRO A 237 5.50 -9.51 -1.04
N GLY A 238 4.84 -8.63 -1.78
CA GLY A 238 3.37 -8.55 -1.86
C GLY A 238 2.75 -9.78 -2.54
N SER A 239 3.41 -10.31 -3.58
CA SER A 239 3.09 -11.58 -4.21
C SER A 239 4.31 -12.48 -4.26
N THR A 240 4.10 -13.80 -4.17
CA THR A 240 5.15 -14.81 -4.37
C THR A 240 4.87 -15.67 -5.60
N GLN A 241 3.77 -15.43 -6.30
CA GLN A 241 3.38 -16.17 -7.52
C GLN A 241 3.98 -15.55 -8.79
N HIS A 242 4.36 -14.26 -8.71
CA HIS A 242 5.02 -13.51 -9.76
C HIS A 242 6.41 -13.09 -9.29
N LEU A 243 7.12 -12.30 -10.09
CA LEU A 243 8.38 -11.68 -9.67
C LEU A 243 8.15 -10.94 -8.33
N PRO A 244 8.83 -11.31 -7.24
CA PRO A 244 8.56 -10.74 -5.93
C PRO A 244 9.37 -9.44 -5.74
N ASP A 245 9.15 -8.44 -6.58
CA ASP A 245 9.85 -7.15 -6.57
C ASP A 245 8.98 -5.97 -6.08
N VAL A 246 7.67 -6.19 -5.94
CA VAL A 246 6.74 -5.26 -5.27
C VAL A 246 6.61 -5.58 -3.79
N SER A 247 6.82 -4.59 -2.93
CA SER A 247 6.70 -4.76 -1.48
C SER A 247 5.22 -4.86 -1.05
N LEU A 248 4.97 -5.54 0.06
CA LEU A 248 3.65 -5.64 0.68
C LEU A 248 3.17 -4.25 1.12
N TYR A 249 4.09 -3.37 1.54
CA TYR A 249 3.78 -1.98 1.83
C TYR A 249 3.24 -1.26 0.58
N ASP A 250 3.99 -1.30 -0.52
CA ASP A 250 3.63 -0.60 -1.75
C ASP A 250 2.29 -1.12 -2.27
N HIS A 251 2.09 -2.45 -2.28
CA HIS A 251 0.83 -3.06 -2.70
C HIS A 251 -0.36 -2.64 -1.83
N SER A 252 -0.22 -2.65 -0.50
CA SER A 252 -1.26 -2.17 0.43
C SER A 252 -1.55 -0.69 0.23
N LYS A 253 -0.49 0.13 0.07
CA LYS A 253 -0.59 1.58 -0.13
C LYS A 253 -1.33 1.92 -1.42
N THR A 254 -0.93 1.34 -2.55
CA THR A 254 -1.57 1.58 -3.85
C THR A 254 -2.98 1.00 -3.89
N THR A 255 -3.24 -0.16 -3.27
CA THR A 255 -4.60 -0.70 -3.13
C THR A 255 -5.49 0.26 -2.35
N ALA A 256 -5.01 0.81 -1.23
CA ALA A 256 -5.75 1.83 -0.49
C ALA A 256 -6.05 3.04 -1.38
N ALA A 257 -5.03 3.62 -2.03
CA ALA A 257 -5.19 4.78 -2.90
C ALA A 257 -6.23 4.55 -4.03
N PHE A 258 -6.13 3.43 -4.75
CA PHE A 258 -7.09 3.07 -5.80
C PHE A 258 -8.50 2.89 -5.25
N ALA A 259 -8.66 2.27 -4.07
CA ALA A 259 -9.97 2.05 -3.46
C ALA A 259 -10.71 3.37 -3.20
N ILE A 260 -10.00 4.41 -2.76
CA ILE A 260 -10.63 5.70 -2.42
C ILE A 260 -10.97 6.47 -3.68
N CYS A 261 -10.06 6.45 -4.65
CA CYS A 261 -10.33 7.05 -5.96
C CYS A 261 -11.51 6.37 -6.65
N LEU A 262 -11.62 5.04 -6.56
CA LEU A 262 -12.78 4.30 -7.05
C LEU A 262 -14.05 4.67 -6.30
N TYR A 263 -14.01 4.74 -4.97
CA TYR A 263 -15.17 5.12 -4.16
C TYR A 263 -15.71 6.50 -4.55
N ASP A 264 -14.85 7.52 -4.57
CA ASP A 264 -15.23 8.90 -4.88
C ASP A 264 -15.76 9.01 -6.33
N TYR A 265 -15.10 8.34 -7.28
CA TYR A 265 -15.57 8.28 -8.66
C TYR A 265 -16.95 7.61 -8.79
N ILE A 266 -17.15 6.49 -8.10
CA ILE A 266 -18.41 5.72 -8.13
C ILE A 266 -19.56 6.53 -7.52
N LYS A 267 -19.31 7.28 -6.45
CA LYS A 267 -20.33 8.16 -5.83
C LYS A 267 -20.78 9.26 -6.79
N GLU A 268 -19.88 9.85 -7.57
CA GLU A 268 -20.25 10.83 -8.61
C GLU A 268 -20.97 10.17 -9.79
N ASN A 269 -20.64 8.91 -10.12
CA ASN A 269 -21.09 8.21 -11.33
C ASN A 269 -22.19 7.15 -11.08
N ASN A 270 -23.24 7.52 -10.33
CA ASN A 270 -24.44 6.71 -10.10
C ASN A 270 -24.20 5.35 -9.39
N ASN A 271 -23.23 5.25 -8.49
CA ASN A 271 -22.93 4.06 -7.69
C ASN A 271 -22.63 2.80 -8.52
N LYS A 272 -22.04 2.95 -9.71
CA LYS A 272 -21.66 1.83 -10.59
C LYS A 272 -20.15 1.74 -10.74
N LEU A 273 -19.61 0.53 -10.61
CA LEU A 273 -18.20 0.26 -10.90
C LEU A 273 -17.84 0.70 -12.34
N PRO A 274 -16.69 1.38 -12.53
CA PRO A 274 -16.26 1.80 -13.85
C PRO A 274 -16.03 0.59 -14.75
N LYS A 275 -16.49 0.66 -16.01
CA LYS A 275 -16.11 -0.30 -17.05
C LYS A 275 -14.70 0.02 -17.58
N ALA A 276 -14.12 -0.88 -18.38
CA ALA A 276 -12.73 -0.77 -18.86
C ALA A 276 -12.47 0.49 -19.74
N ASP A 277 -13.50 1.05 -20.37
CA ASP A 277 -13.43 2.28 -21.18
C ASP A 277 -13.41 3.56 -20.34
N LYS A 278 -13.74 3.47 -19.05
CA LYS A 278 -13.79 4.62 -18.15
C LYS A 278 -12.42 4.87 -17.53
N LYS A 279 -12.12 6.15 -17.30
CA LYS A 279 -10.88 6.63 -16.68
C LYS A 279 -11.19 7.15 -15.27
N PRO A 280 -11.30 6.30 -14.24
CA PRO A 280 -11.72 6.73 -12.90
C PRO A 280 -10.63 7.48 -12.12
N PHE A 281 -9.42 7.57 -12.66
CA PHE A 281 -8.24 8.09 -11.97
C PHE A 281 -7.63 9.31 -12.68
N LEU A 282 -7.04 10.20 -11.89
CA LEU A 282 -6.16 11.28 -12.32
C LEU A 282 -4.77 11.05 -11.71
N LEU A 283 -3.73 11.24 -12.52
CA LEU A 283 -2.37 11.35 -12.03
C LEU A 283 -1.99 12.83 -12.03
N ILE A 284 -1.92 13.42 -10.84
CA ILE A 284 -1.57 14.82 -10.65
C ILE A 284 -0.05 14.88 -10.46
N GLY A 285 0.64 15.55 -11.38
CA GLY A 285 2.08 15.79 -11.31
C GLY A 285 2.37 17.26 -11.01
N GLY A 286 3.31 17.52 -10.11
CA GLY A 286 3.84 18.85 -9.85
C GLY A 286 5.36 18.83 -9.88
N ASP A 287 5.97 19.91 -10.36
CA ASP A 287 7.42 20.09 -10.40
C ASP A 287 7.78 21.54 -10.07
N LEU A 288 8.74 21.72 -9.16
CA LEU A 288 9.27 23.03 -8.81
C LEU A 288 10.45 23.38 -9.71
N SER A 289 10.19 24.25 -10.68
CA SER A 289 11.24 24.71 -11.60
C SER A 289 12.27 25.63 -10.92
N GLY A 290 13.50 25.66 -11.43
CA GLY A 290 14.54 26.61 -11.01
C GLY A 290 15.31 26.25 -9.73
N ILE A 291 15.12 25.05 -9.17
CA ILE A 291 15.80 24.57 -7.95
C ILE A 291 17.32 24.78 -7.98
N GLN A 292 18.00 24.37 -9.07
CA GLN A 292 19.45 24.52 -9.15
C GLN A 292 19.89 26.00 -9.11
N LYS A 293 19.20 26.87 -9.86
CA LYS A 293 19.48 28.31 -9.86
C LYS A 293 19.29 28.91 -8.47
N PHE A 294 18.22 28.52 -7.77
CA PHE A 294 17.96 28.97 -6.41
C PHE A 294 19.02 28.48 -5.42
N ILE A 295 19.37 27.19 -5.45
CA ILE A 295 20.34 26.59 -4.51
C ILE A 295 21.74 27.20 -4.69
N TYR A 296 22.20 27.36 -5.94
CA TYR A 296 23.58 27.77 -6.23
C TYR A 296 23.77 29.27 -6.42
N GLY A 297 22.71 30.09 -6.41
CA GLY A 297 22.79 31.55 -6.44
C GLY A 297 23.25 32.17 -5.10
N ILE A 298 24.32 31.64 -4.49
CA ILE A 298 24.80 32.01 -3.15
C ILE A 298 26.02 32.95 -3.21
N ILE A 299 26.15 33.83 -2.22
CA ILE A 299 27.32 34.68 -2.00
C ILE A 299 28.40 33.87 -1.25
N ALA A 300 29.68 34.12 -1.53
CA ALA A 300 30.81 33.31 -1.03
C ALA A 300 30.89 33.17 0.51
N ARG A 301 30.40 34.15 1.27
CA ARG A 301 30.44 34.12 2.74
C ARG A 301 29.37 33.17 3.30
N GLY A 302 29.79 32.18 4.08
CA GLY A 302 28.85 31.21 4.69
C GLY A 302 28.19 30.26 3.69
N ALA A 303 28.82 30.06 2.52
CA ALA A 303 28.28 29.30 1.38
C ALA A 303 27.71 27.94 1.78
N ALA A 304 28.43 27.14 2.57
CA ALA A 304 27.99 25.81 2.99
C ALA A 304 26.70 25.83 3.85
N LYS A 305 26.55 26.81 4.75
CA LYS A 305 25.34 26.96 5.57
C LYS A 305 24.16 27.42 4.71
N ASN A 306 24.39 28.38 3.82
CA ASN A 306 23.37 28.89 2.90
C ASN A 306 22.88 27.80 1.93
N LEU A 307 23.79 26.97 1.40
CA LEU A 307 23.47 25.85 0.52
C LEU A 307 22.54 24.85 1.22
N LYS A 308 22.90 24.40 2.42
CA LYS A 308 22.07 23.49 3.23
C LYS A 308 20.73 24.11 3.59
N GLY A 309 20.71 25.38 3.99
CA GLY A 309 19.50 26.11 4.34
C GLY A 309 18.53 26.23 3.16
N ARG A 310 19.02 26.55 1.96
CA ARG A 310 18.21 26.62 0.74
C ARG A 310 17.68 25.26 0.30
N SER A 311 18.52 24.22 0.33
CA SER A 311 18.08 22.86 0.02
C SER A 311 16.97 22.39 0.98
N PHE A 312 17.14 22.64 2.28
CA PHE A 312 16.14 22.29 3.29
C PHE A 312 14.86 23.10 3.14
N TYR A 313 14.97 24.40 2.84
CA TYR A 313 13.82 25.25 2.56
C TYR A 313 12.99 24.73 1.38
N LEU A 314 13.63 24.36 0.27
CA LEU A 314 12.92 23.81 -0.89
C LEU A 314 12.23 22.48 -0.58
N GLN A 315 12.89 21.60 0.18
CA GLN A 315 12.27 20.36 0.62
C GLN A 315 11.01 20.64 1.45
N LEU A 316 11.11 21.51 2.46
CA LEU A 316 9.96 21.92 3.26
C LEU A 316 8.86 22.57 2.42
N LEU A 317 9.21 23.40 1.45
CA LEU A 317 8.23 24.06 0.58
C LEU A 317 7.42 23.03 -0.21
N VAL A 318 8.10 22.07 -0.85
CA VAL A 318 7.46 21.01 -1.63
C VAL A 318 6.61 20.10 -0.74
N ASP A 319 7.15 19.68 0.41
CA ASP A 319 6.42 18.84 1.36
C ASP A 319 5.16 19.55 1.89
N ASN A 320 5.23 20.85 2.16
CA ASN A 320 4.07 21.64 2.56
C ASN A 320 3.04 21.77 1.44
N ILE A 321 3.47 22.00 0.19
CA ILE A 321 2.56 22.06 -0.97
C ILE A 321 1.84 20.72 -1.13
N VAL A 322 2.55 19.60 -1.08
CA VAL A 322 1.96 18.25 -1.17
C VAL A 322 0.97 18.00 -0.04
N ASN A 323 1.35 18.31 1.21
CA ASN A 323 0.46 18.14 2.36
C ASN A 323 -0.79 19.01 2.28
N LEU A 324 -0.67 20.25 1.81
CA LEU A 324 -1.80 21.15 1.59
C LEU A 324 -2.70 20.62 0.47
N LEU A 325 -2.13 20.13 -0.62
CA LEU A 325 -2.88 19.58 -1.75
C LEU A 325 -3.67 18.32 -1.34
N ILE A 326 -3.03 17.37 -0.64
CA ILE A 326 -3.69 16.17 -0.12
C ILE A 326 -4.86 16.55 0.81
N LYS A 327 -4.66 17.56 1.66
CA LYS A 327 -5.71 18.06 2.55
C LYS A 327 -6.87 18.72 1.78
N GLU A 328 -6.58 19.54 0.78
CA GLU A 328 -7.59 20.24 -0.04
C GLU A 328 -8.45 19.24 -0.85
N LEU A 329 -7.80 18.20 -1.38
CA LEU A 329 -8.45 17.13 -2.12
C LEU A 329 -9.10 16.06 -1.21
N ASP A 330 -9.01 16.19 0.11
CA ASP A 330 -9.48 15.21 1.11
C ASP A 330 -8.94 13.79 0.84
N LEU A 331 -7.67 13.69 0.44
CA LEU A 331 -6.97 12.43 0.17
C LEU A 331 -6.16 11.98 1.39
N PHE A 332 -5.64 10.76 1.32
CA PHE A 332 -4.76 10.18 2.33
C PHE A 332 -3.32 10.12 1.81
N ASP A 333 -2.34 9.99 2.70
CA ASP A 333 -0.91 9.88 2.33
C ASP A 333 -0.63 8.71 1.38
N ALA A 334 -1.45 7.65 1.42
CA ALA A 334 -1.34 6.55 0.48
C ALA A 334 -1.52 6.96 -0.99
N ASN A 335 -2.26 8.06 -1.24
CA ASN A 335 -2.46 8.63 -2.57
C ASN A 335 -1.20 9.32 -3.13
N ILE A 336 -0.19 9.61 -2.31
CA ILE A 336 1.09 10.14 -2.76
C ILE A 336 1.90 8.99 -3.35
N VAL A 337 2.05 8.95 -4.68
CA VAL A 337 2.84 7.92 -5.37
C VAL A 337 4.33 8.17 -5.15
N TYR A 338 4.75 9.43 -5.27
CA TYR A 338 6.14 9.86 -5.15
C TYR A 338 6.18 11.33 -4.74
N SER A 339 7.13 11.71 -3.89
CA SER A 339 7.44 13.10 -3.56
C SER A 339 8.92 13.22 -3.21
N SER A 340 9.75 13.70 -4.14
CA SER A 340 11.18 13.91 -3.91
C SER A 340 11.81 14.77 -5.00
N GLY A 341 12.88 15.49 -4.65
CA GLY A 341 13.72 16.23 -5.60
C GLY A 341 13.06 17.45 -6.24
N GLY A 342 11.97 17.96 -5.66
CA GLY A 342 11.20 19.07 -6.22
C GLY A 342 9.93 18.67 -6.97
N GLY A 343 9.79 17.38 -7.30
CA GLY A 343 8.66 16.84 -8.01
C GLY A 343 7.82 15.89 -7.16
N PHE A 344 6.54 15.78 -7.49
CA PHE A 344 5.63 14.84 -6.84
C PHE A 344 4.58 14.31 -7.83
N TYR A 345 4.06 13.13 -7.50
CA TYR A 345 2.93 12.50 -8.19
C TYR A 345 1.89 12.05 -7.16
N ILE A 346 0.64 12.43 -7.37
CA ILE A 346 -0.51 12.06 -6.54
C ILE A 346 -1.55 11.36 -7.41
N LEU A 347 -2.06 10.23 -6.93
CA LEU A 347 -3.18 9.52 -7.52
C LEU A 347 -4.50 10.04 -6.92
N ALA A 348 -5.38 10.59 -7.74
CA ALA A 348 -6.63 11.20 -7.31
C ALA A 348 -7.85 10.65 -8.08
N PRO A 349 -9.07 10.78 -7.53
CA PRO A 349 -10.30 10.43 -8.25
C PRO A 349 -10.49 11.36 -9.47
N ASN A 350 -10.92 10.82 -10.60
CA ASN A 350 -11.31 11.63 -11.76
C ASN A 350 -12.75 12.13 -11.63
N THR A 351 -12.98 13.02 -10.68
CA THR A 351 -14.26 13.69 -10.45
C THR A 351 -14.20 15.16 -10.86
N SER A 352 -15.36 15.79 -11.00
CA SER A 352 -15.45 17.21 -11.36
C SER A 352 -14.99 18.08 -10.18
N GLU A 353 -15.37 17.70 -8.95
CA GLU A 353 -14.93 18.37 -7.71
C GLU A 353 -13.40 18.40 -7.57
N ILE A 354 -12.71 17.29 -7.85
CA ILE A 354 -11.24 17.22 -7.73
C ILE A 354 -10.56 18.16 -8.75
N LYS A 355 -11.09 18.25 -9.97
CA LYS A 355 -10.55 19.15 -11.00
C LYS A 355 -10.70 20.61 -10.62
N GLU A 356 -11.89 21.01 -10.16
CA GLU A 356 -12.16 22.38 -9.72
C GLU A 356 -11.27 22.78 -8.54
N LYS A 357 -11.13 21.90 -7.54
CA LYS A 357 -10.22 22.12 -6.41
C LYS A 357 -8.76 22.25 -6.84
N LEU A 358 -8.31 21.42 -7.79
CA LEU A 358 -6.95 21.47 -8.31
C LEU A 358 -6.66 22.80 -9.01
N GLU A 359 -7.56 23.27 -9.88
CA GLU A 359 -7.42 24.56 -10.58
C GLU A 359 -7.33 25.74 -9.60
N LEU A 360 -8.19 25.74 -8.56
CA LEU A 360 -8.16 26.77 -7.53
C LEU A 360 -6.87 26.71 -6.69
N PHE A 361 -6.43 25.50 -6.34
CA PHE A 361 -5.21 25.27 -5.58
C PHE A 361 -3.97 25.75 -6.34
N GLU A 362 -3.85 25.41 -7.62
CA GLU A 362 -2.75 25.84 -8.49
C GLU A 362 -2.64 27.37 -8.53
N LYS A 363 -3.77 28.07 -8.73
CA LYS A 363 -3.81 29.54 -8.75
C LYS A 363 -3.38 30.14 -7.40
N ASN A 364 -3.82 29.56 -6.29
CA ASN A 364 -3.47 30.01 -4.94
C ASN A 364 -1.98 29.86 -4.66
N ILE A 365 -1.41 28.68 -4.94
CA ILE A 365 0.02 28.42 -4.72
C ILE A 365 0.88 29.29 -5.65
N SER A 366 0.50 29.44 -6.91
CA SER A 366 1.24 30.28 -7.87
C SER A 366 1.28 31.75 -7.43
N ASN A 367 0.14 32.29 -6.98
CA ASN A 367 0.09 33.66 -6.46
C ASN A 367 0.97 33.83 -5.22
N LYS A 368 0.90 32.89 -4.26
CA LYS A 368 1.75 32.92 -3.06
C LYS A 368 3.23 32.84 -3.39
N LEU A 369 3.63 31.97 -4.31
CA LEU A 369 5.03 31.85 -4.74
C LEU A 369 5.55 33.08 -5.49
N PHE A 370 4.65 33.90 -6.06
CA PHE A 370 5.02 35.13 -6.75
C PHE A 370 5.11 36.35 -5.82
N GLU A 371 4.28 36.40 -4.77
CA GLU A 371 4.29 37.47 -3.78
C GLU A 371 5.54 37.46 -2.87
N PHE A 372 6.11 36.27 -2.65
CA PHE A 372 7.36 36.05 -1.90
C PHE A 372 8.55 35.92 -2.85
#